data_AF-A0A6B3HT52-F1
#
_entry.id   AF-A0A6B3HT52-F1
#
_cell.length_a   1.000
_cell.length_b   1.000
_cell.length_c   1.000
_cell.angle_alpha   90.00
_cell.angle_beta   90.00
_cell.angle_gamma   90.00
#
_symmetry.space_group_name_H-M   'P 1'
#
loop_
_entity.id
_entity.type
_entity.pdbx_description
1 polymer ?
#
loop_
_entity_poly.entity_id
_entity_poly.type
_entity_poly.pdbx_seq_one_letter_code
_entity_poly.pdbx_strand_id
1 'polypeptide(L)'
;EAAEIQDKYLDGDKAGAAAAVPHQLIDQTTLLGPIERIAERMQAYAAAGVTTLNLAPAGFTLEERLTALRAGTDALERSGLA
;
A
#
# COMPACT_ATOMS: atom_id res chain seq x y z
N GLU A 1 -7.49 17.38 7.93
CA GLU A 1 -6.41 16.38 7.69
C GLU A 1 -5.50 16.81 6.55
N ALA A 2 -5.91 16.73 5.29
CA ALA A 2 -5.02 17.08 4.15
C ALA A 2 -4.47 18.52 4.19
N ALA A 3 -5.32 19.51 4.50
CA ALA A 3 -4.91 20.92 4.61
C ALA A 3 -3.84 21.12 5.71
N GLU A 4 -4.01 20.50 6.88
CA GLU A 4 -3.06 20.60 7.99
C GLU A 4 -1.69 19.99 7.63
N ILE A 5 -1.68 18.83 6.96
CA ILE A 5 -0.43 18.22 6.47
C ILE A 5 0.27 19.16 5.49
N GLN A 6 -0.50 19.77 4.58
CA GLN A 6 0.02 20.69 3.57
C GLN A 6 0.59 21.97 4.20
N ASP A 7 -0.13 22.59 5.12
CA ASP A 7 0.29 23.81 5.81
C ASP A 7 1.62 23.58 6.54
N LYS A 8 1.70 22.53 7.38
CA LYS A 8 2.96 22.16 8.08
C LYS A 8 4.10 21.89 7.11
N TYR A 9 3.83 21.21 6.00
CA TYR A 9 4.86 20.91 5.00
C TYR A 9 5.38 22.19 4.33
N LEU A 10 4.49 23.13 3.97
CA LEU A 10 4.84 24.40 3.33
C LEU A 10 5.55 25.36 4.28
N ASP A 11 5.21 25.32 5.58
CA ASP A 11 5.87 26.07 6.64
C ASP A 11 7.25 25.49 7.05
N GLY A 12 7.63 24.34 6.48
CA GLY A 12 8.93 23.70 6.70
C GLY A 12 8.95 22.69 7.86
N ASP A 13 7.86 22.54 8.62
CA ASP A 13 7.71 21.51 9.65
C ASP A 13 7.43 20.13 9.03
N LYS A 14 8.47 19.50 8.47
CA LYS A 14 8.36 18.18 7.84
C LYS A 14 7.99 17.08 8.84
N ALA A 15 8.43 17.19 10.09
CA ALA A 15 8.15 16.19 11.12
C ALA A 15 6.68 16.23 11.54
N GLY A 16 6.13 17.43 11.80
CA GLY A 16 4.73 17.61 12.13
C GLY A 16 3.80 17.28 10.96
N ALA A 17 4.21 17.57 9.72
CA ALA A 17 3.48 17.16 8.52
C ALA A 17 3.40 15.62 8.42
N ALA A 18 4.53 14.92 8.60
CA ALA A 18 4.56 13.46 8.58
C ALA A 18 3.73 12.84 9.69
N ALA A 19 3.79 13.40 10.91
CA ALA A 19 3.00 12.93 12.05
C ALA A 19 1.49 13.16 11.86
N ALA A 20 1.09 14.14 11.05
CA ALA A 20 -0.31 14.42 10.73
C ALA A 20 -0.89 13.50 9.64
N VAL A 21 -0.06 12.70 8.95
CA VAL A 21 -0.54 11.72 7.97
C VAL A 21 -1.30 10.60 8.72
N PRO A 22 -2.59 10.35 8.40
CA PRO A 22 -3.34 9.31 9.08
C PRO A 22 -2.75 7.93 8.85
N HIS A 23 -2.61 7.12 9.91
CA HIS A 23 -2.19 5.72 9.78
C HIS A 23 -3.10 4.91 8.86
N GLN A 24 -4.40 5.24 8.82
CA GLN A 24 -5.36 4.59 7.92
C GLN A 24 -5.00 4.80 6.44
N LEU A 25 -4.37 5.92 6.08
CA LEU A 25 -3.92 6.12 4.71
C LEU A 25 -2.85 5.08 4.34
N ILE A 26 -1.86 4.87 5.21
CA ILE A 26 -0.82 3.84 5.02
C ILE A 26 -1.45 2.45 4.89
N ASP A 27 -2.39 2.13 5.77
CA ASP A 27 -3.08 0.83 5.79
C ASP A 27 -3.89 0.57 4.51
N GLN A 28 -4.52 1.61 3.96
CA GLN A 28 -5.29 1.53 2.72
C GLN A 28 -4.37 1.49 1.49
N THR A 29 -3.26 2.21 1.47
CA THR A 29 -2.40 2.31 0.29
C THR A 29 -1.34 1.22 0.19
N THR A 30 -1.21 0.36 1.21
CA THR A 30 -0.18 -0.67 1.28
C THR A 30 -0.81 -2.06 1.24
N LEU A 31 -0.25 -2.94 0.41
CA LEU A 31 -0.61 -4.36 0.39
C LEU A 31 0.13 -5.07 1.53
N LEU A 32 -0.48 -5.11 2.72
CA LEU A 32 0.10 -5.69 3.92
C LEU A 32 -0.86 -6.67 4.60
N GLY A 33 -0.28 -7.61 5.35
CA GLY A 33 -1.01 -8.61 6.12
C GLY A 33 -1.18 -9.95 5.40
N PRO A 34 -2.16 -10.77 5.81
CA PRO A 34 -2.44 -12.07 5.20
C PRO A 34 -2.78 -11.95 3.71
N ILE A 35 -2.56 -13.04 2.95
CA ILE A 35 -2.79 -13.11 1.51
C ILE A 35 -4.25 -12.77 1.17
N GLU A 36 -5.20 -13.23 1.98
CA GLU A 36 -6.63 -12.99 1.80
C GLU A 36 -6.95 -11.49 1.84
N ARG A 37 -6.38 -10.78 2.81
CA ARG A 37 -6.51 -9.32 2.93
C ARG A 37 -5.89 -8.62 1.72
N ILE A 38 -4.73 -9.08 1.26
CA ILE A 38 -4.07 -8.50 0.08
C ILE A 38 -4.97 -8.67 -1.16
N ALA A 39 -5.59 -9.83 -1.34
CA ALA A 39 -6.53 -10.09 -2.44
C ALA A 39 -7.74 -9.14 -2.39
N GLU A 40 -8.36 -8.96 -1.22
CA GLU A 40 -9.45 -7.99 -1.02
C GLU A 40 -9.02 -6.54 -1.37
N ARG A 41 -7.78 -6.15 -1.01
CA ARG A 41 -7.24 -4.83 -1.38
C ARG A 41 -7.02 -4.70 -2.88
N MET A 42 -6.55 -5.74 -3.57
CA MET A 42 -6.43 -5.73 -5.03
C MET A 42 -7.80 -5.56 -5.71
N GLN A 43 -8.84 -6.21 -5.20
CA GLN A 43 -10.23 -6.00 -5.65
C GLN A 43 -10.68 -4.56 -5.42
N ALA A 44 -10.37 -3.98 -4.26
CA ALA A 44 -10.71 -2.58 -3.97
C ALA A 44 -10.04 -1.59 -4.95
N TYR A 45 -8.79 -1.83 -5.34
CA TYR A 45 -8.12 -1.04 -6.36
C TYR A 45 -8.78 -1.18 -7.73
N ALA A 46 -9.10 -2.41 -8.14
CA ALA A 46 -9.79 -2.66 -9.41
C ALA A 46 -11.18 -1.98 -9.44
N ALA A 47 -11.94 -2.06 -8.35
CA ALA A 47 -13.22 -1.38 -8.19
C ALA A 47 -13.10 0.15 -8.25
N ALA A 48 -11.95 0.70 -7.85
CA ALA A 48 -11.63 2.12 -7.99
C ALA A 48 -11.15 2.51 -9.40
N GLY A 49 -11.15 1.58 -10.37
CA GLY A 49 -10.76 1.82 -11.76
C GLY A 49 -9.28 1.61 -12.07
N VAL A 50 -8.49 1.07 -11.13
CA VAL A 50 -7.08 0.73 -11.39
C VAL A 50 -7.01 -0.48 -12.33
N THR A 51 -6.38 -0.32 -13.49
CA THR A 51 -6.19 -1.40 -14.48
C THR A 51 -4.82 -2.06 -14.39
N THR A 52 -3.87 -1.44 -13.68
CA THR A 52 -2.51 -1.96 -13.54
C THR A 52 -1.99 -1.61 -12.16
N LEU A 53 -1.59 -2.63 -11.40
CA LEU A 53 -1.01 -2.48 -10.07
C LEU A 53 0.46 -2.89 -10.11
N ASN A 54 1.36 -1.96 -9.79
CA ASN A 54 2.79 -2.26 -9.68
C ASN A 54 3.12 -2.75 -8.26
N LEU A 55 3.86 -3.85 -8.15
CA LEU A 55 4.33 -4.37 -6.86
C LEU A 55 5.78 -3.96 -6.62
N ALA A 56 6.05 -3.39 -5.45
CA ALA A 56 7.38 -3.15 -4.93
C ALA A 56 7.58 -4.01 -3.66
N PRO A 57 8.06 -5.26 -3.78
CA PRO A 57 8.19 -6.15 -2.64
C PRO A 57 9.19 -5.61 -1.62
N ALA A 58 8.75 -5.47 -0.37
CA ALA A 58 9.61 -5.08 0.74
C ALA A 58 10.43 -6.27 1.27
N GLY A 59 11.62 -6.00 1.79
CA GLY A 59 12.52 -6.99 2.36
C GLY A 59 13.97 -6.49 2.36
N PHE A 60 14.70 -6.80 3.43
CA PHE A 60 16.13 -6.49 3.56
C PHE A 60 16.99 -7.47 2.76
N THR A 61 16.49 -8.68 2.52
CA THR A 61 17.18 -9.71 1.72
C THR A 61 16.48 -9.96 0.39
N LEU A 62 17.20 -10.58 -0.55
CA LEU A 62 16.60 -11.05 -1.81
C LEU A 62 15.51 -12.10 -1.56
N GLU A 63 15.75 -13.01 -0.63
CA GLU A 63 14.82 -14.10 -0.29
C GLU A 63 13.49 -13.57 0.27
N GLU A 64 13.55 -12.56 1.14
CA GLU A 64 12.35 -11.88 1.66
C GLU A 64 11.56 -11.22 0.54
N ARG A 65 12.23 -10.50 -0.37
CA ARG A 65 11.56 -9.85 -1.51
C ARG A 65 10.95 -10.86 -2.48
N LEU A 66 11.62 -12.00 -2.72
CA LEU A 66 11.07 -13.07 -3.56
C LEU A 66 9.84 -13.72 -2.89
N THR A 67 9.88 -13.91 -1.59
CA THR A 67 8.74 -14.43 -0.81
C THR A 67 7.56 -13.47 -0.88
N ALA A 68 7.79 -12.18 -0.66
CA ALA A 68 6.76 -11.15 -0.76
C ALA A 68 6.18 -11.03 -2.18
N LEU A 69 7.02 -11.16 -3.22
CA LEU A 69 6.55 -11.17 -4.62
C LEU A 69 5.64 -12.37 -4.89
N ARG A 70 6.02 -13.57 -4.45
CA ARG A 70 5.19 -14.78 -4.59
C ARG A 70 3.85 -14.64 -3.87
N ALA A 71 3.85 -14.12 -2.64
CA ALA A 71 2.62 -13.84 -1.90
C ALA A 71 1.72 -12.83 -2.64
N GLY A 72 2.30 -11.84 -3.31
CA GLY A 72 1.57 -10.91 -4.17
C GLY A 72 0.92 -11.60 -5.38
N THR A 73 1.62 -12.53 -6.03
CA THR A 73 1.06 -13.35 -7.12
C THR A 73 -0.08 -14.24 -6.63
N ASP A 74 0.11 -14.95 -5.50
CA ASP A 74 -0.92 -15.79 -4.91
C ASP A 74 -2.18 -14.98 -4.54
N ALA A 75 -2.00 -13.76 -4.05
CA ALA A 75 -3.11 -12.86 -3.75
C ALA A 75 -3.84 -12.42 -5.02
N LEU A 76 -3.12 -12.15 -6.11
CA LEU A 76 -3.72 -11.79 -7.41
C LEU A 76 -4.60 -12.94 -7.94
N GLU A 77 -4.11 -14.17 -7.91
CA GLU A 77 -4.89 -15.34 -8.30
C GLU A 77 -6.17 -15.47 -7.47
N ARG A 78 -6.05 -15.37 -6.13
CA ARG A 78 -7.19 -15.46 -5.21
C ARG A 78 -8.18 -14.31 -5.36
N SER A 79 -7.74 -13.14 -5.80
CA SER A 79 -8.61 -11.98 -6.04
C SER A 79 -9.57 -12.19 -7.22
N GLY A 80 -9.27 -13.15 -8.11
CA GLY A 80 -10.05 -13.41 -9.33
C GLY A 80 -9.83 -12.36 -10.43
N LEU A 81 -8.77 -11.55 -10.33
CA LEU A 81 -8.41 -10.49 -11.29
C LEU A 81 -7.32 -10.90 -12.30
N ALA A 82 -6.78 -12.12 -12.17
CA ALA A 82 -5.76 -12.67 -13.04
C ALA A 82 -6.30 -13.11 -14.41
#